data_AF-A0A350HXV1-F1
#
_entry.id   AF-A0A350HXV1-F1
#
_cell.length_a   1.000
_cell.length_b   1.000
_cell.length_c   1.000
_cell.angle_alpha   90.00
_cell.angle_beta   90.00
_cell.angle_gamma   90.00
#
_symmetry.space_group_name_H-M   'P 1'
#
loop_
_entity.id
_entity.type
_entity.pdbx_description
1 polymer ?
#
loop_
_entity_poly.entity_id
_entity_poly.type
_entity_poly.pdbx_seq_one_letter_code
_entity_poly.pdbx_strand_id
1 'polypeptide(L)' 'MLPRSKLPEIMNFIQACSKRVNLRTSNVFHAGDGNMHPLILFDEREHGIGVEKSVSWSSSSLHQT' A
#
# COMPACT_ATOMS: atom_id res chain seq x y z
N MET A 1 0.60 -15.31 -1.30
CA MET A 1 -0.26 -15.70 -0.17
C MET A 1 0.46 -15.43 1.14
N LEU A 2 -0.13 -14.60 2.01
CA LEU A 2 0.39 -14.27 3.33
C LEU A 2 -0.48 -14.99 4.40
N PRO A 3 0.08 -15.40 5.56
CA PRO A 3 -0.72 -15.99 6.63
C PRO A 3 -1.81 -15.03 7.10
N ARG A 4 -3.04 -15.52 7.28
CA ARG A 4 -4.17 -14.71 7.76
C ARG A 4 -3.89 -14.02 9.10
N SER A 5 -3.14 -14.68 9.99
CA SER A 5 -2.73 -14.14 11.28
C SER A 5 -1.82 -12.90 11.17
N LYS A 6 -1.17 -12.72 10.02
CA LYS A 6 -0.29 -11.57 9.73
C LYS A 6 -1.02 -10.40 9.06
N LEU A 7 -2.28 -10.57 8.64
CA LEU A 7 -3.05 -9.50 7.99
C LEU A 7 -3.10 -8.19 8.81
N PRO A 8 -3.31 -8.20 10.14
CA PRO A 8 -3.30 -6.95 10.92
C PRO A 8 -1.95 -6.22 10.88
N GLU A 9 -0.85 -6.96 10.97
CA GLU A 9 0.52 -6.42 10.90
C GLU A 9 0.79 -5.79 9.54
N ILE A 10 0.42 -6.49 8.46
CA ILE A 10 0.56 -6.02 7.08
C ILE A 10 -0.28 -4.76 6.84
N MET A 11 -1.52 -4.71 7.32
CA MET A 11 -2.40 -3.55 7.19
C MET A 11 -1.82 -2.31 7.90
N ASN A 12 -1.23 -2.51 9.09
CA ASN A 12 -0.57 -1.43 9.82
C ASN A 12 0.68 -0.94 9.06
N PHE A 13 1.46 -1.85 8.49
CA PHE A 13 2.62 -1.51 7.66
C PHE A 13 2.21 -0.69 6.42
N ILE A 14 1.21 -1.15 5.67
CA ILE A 14 0.66 -0.43 4.50
C ILE A 14 0.22 0.99 4.90
N GLN A 15 -0.47 1.12 6.04
CA GLN A 15 -0.90 2.42 6.55
C GLN A 15 0.28 3.32 6.93
N ALA A 16 1.33 2.77 7.55
CA ALA A 16 2.54 3.52 7.89
C ALA A 16 3.29 4.03 6.64
N CYS A 17 3.45 3.17 5.63
CA CYS A 17 4.04 3.56 4.34
C CYS A 17 3.21 4.66 3.66
N SER A 18 1.87 4.53 3.68
CA SER A 18 0.92 5.49 3.09
C SER A 18 1.06 6.89 3.71
N LYS A 19 1.18 6.96 5.04
CA LYS A 19 1.36 8.22 5.77
C LYS A 19 2.64 8.97 5.39
N ARG A 20 3.73 8.26 5.04
CA ARG A 20 5.02 8.88 4.67
C ARG A 20 4.94 9.75 3.42
N VAL A 21 4.06 9.42 2.48
CA VAL A 21 3.90 10.15 1.20
C VAL A 21 2.54 10.85 1.09
N ASN A 22 1.73 10.81 2.16
CA ASN A 22 0.38 11.37 2.22
C ASN A 22 -0.52 10.91 1.04
N LEU A 23 -0.47 9.61 0.72
CA LEU A 23 -1.38 9.00 -0.26
C LEU A 23 -2.33 8.05 0.43
N ARG A 24 -3.58 7.99 -0.03
CA ARG A 24 -4.54 7.01 0.50
C ARG A 24 -4.26 5.64 -0.11
N THR A 25 -4.54 4.59 0.65
CA THR A 25 -4.51 3.21 0.16
C THR A 25 -5.86 2.54 0.34
N SER A 26 -6.24 1.72 -0.63
CA SER A 26 -7.38 0.81 -0.53
C SER A 26 -6.85 -0.62 -0.56
N ASN A 27 -7.44 -1.53 0.21
CA ASN A 27 -6.98 -2.91 0.27
C ASN A 27 -8.11 -3.82 -0.21
N VAL A 28 -7.84 -4.62 -1.23
CA VAL A 28 -8.72 -5.72 -1.64
C VAL A 28 -8.03 -7.04 -1.31
N PHE A 29 -8.79 -7.99 -0.80
CA PHE A 29 -8.26 -9.30 -0.42
C PHE A 29 -9.26 -10.39 -0.74
N HIS A 30 -8.72 -11.56 -1.05
CA HIS A 30 -9.50 -12.76 -1.27
C HIS A 30 -9.93 -13.33 0.09
N ALA A 31 -11.23 -13.52 0.26
CA ALA A 31 -11.78 -14.10 1.47
C ALA A 31 -11.41 -15.60 1.55
N GLY A 32 -10.34 -15.92 2.27
CA GLY A 32 -9.98 -17.31 2.58
C GLY A 32 -8.51 -17.66 2.41
N ASP A 33 -7.82 -17.08 1.45
CA ASP A 33 -6.48 -17.54 1.03
C ASP A 33 -5.32 -16.61 1.43
N GLY A 34 -5.63 -15.43 1.99
CA GLY A 34 -4.63 -14.48 2.47
C GLY A 34 -3.87 -13.73 1.37
N ASN A 35 -4.36 -13.72 0.13
CA ASN A 35 -3.86 -12.81 -0.90
C ASN A 35 -4.46 -11.41 -0.73
N MET A 36 -3.59 -10.41 -0.63
CA MET A 36 -3.94 -9.00 -0.46
C MET A 36 -3.31 -8.19 -1.58
N HIS A 37 -4.09 -7.25 -2.11
CA HIS A 37 -3.67 -6.29 -3.11
C HIS A 37 -3.89 -4.87 -2.55
N PRO A 38 -2.84 -4.21 -2.05
CA PRO A 38 -2.90 -2.79 -1.75
C PRO A 38 -2.93 -1.98 -3.05
N LEU A 39 -3.86 -1.04 -3.11
CA LEU A 39 -4.04 -0.09 -4.20
C LEU A 39 -3.70 1.31 -3.70
N ILE A 40 -2.86 2.03 -4.43
CA ILE A 40 -2.49 3.41 -4.12
C ILE A 40 -3.46 4.34 -4.86
N LEU A 41 -4.05 5.28 -4.12
CA LEU A 41 -4.98 6.27 -4.66
C LEU A 41 -4.27 7.63 -4.74
N PHE A 42 -4.26 8.23 -5.92
CA PHE A 42 -3.76 9.58 -6.15
C PHE A 42 -4.71 10.34 -7.09
N ASP A 43 -4.64 11.66 -7.06
CA ASP A 43 -5.38 12.53 -7.96
C ASP A 43 -4.50 12.87 -9.17
N GLU A 44 -4.93 12.47 -10.36
CA GLU A 44 -4.20 12.73 -11.61
C GLU A 44 -4.04 14.23 -11.90
N ARG A 45 -4.95 15.07 -11.38
CA ARG A 45 -4.91 16.52 -11.56
C ARG A 45 -3.72 17.16 -10.83
N GLU A 46 -3.08 16.45 -9.90
CA GLU A 46 -1.82 16.89 -9.28
C GLU A 46 -0.62 16.66 -10.21
N HIS A 47 -0.61 17.27 -11.41
CA HIS A 47 0.51 17.40 -12.36
C HIS A 47 1.66 16.34 -12.27
N GLY A 48 1.34 15.05 -12.23
CA GLY A 48 2.33 13.97 -12.09
C GLY A 48 2.93 13.72 -10.69
N ILE A 49 2.69 14.61 -9.72
CA ILE A 49 3.09 14.49 -8.32
C ILE A 49 2.50 13.22 -7.69
N GLY A 50 1.24 12.89 -8.04
CA GLY A 50 0.58 11.67 -7.58
C GLY A 50 1.30 10.39 -8.05
N VAL A 51 1.83 10.39 -9.28
CA VAL A 51 2.57 9.27 -9.85
C VAL A 51 3.92 9.13 -9.15
N GLU A 52 4.67 10.22 -8.98
CA GLU A 52 5.97 10.21 -8.31
C GLU A 52 5.86 9.70 -6.86
N LYS A 53 4.89 10.21 -6.09
CA LYS A 53 4.61 9.76 -4.72
C LYS A 53 4.23 8.27 -4.67
N SER A 54 3.49 7.78 -5.68
CA SER A 54 3.10 6.37 -5.77
C SER A 54 4.31 5.46 -6.03
N VAL A 55 5.23 5.89 -6.90
CA VAL A 55 6.50 5.18 -7.15
C VAL A 55 7.36 5.17 -5.88
N SER A 56 7.47 6.31 -5.19
CA SER A 56 8.21 6.40 -3.91
C SER A 56 7.65 5.48 -2.82
N TRP A 57 6.31 5.37 -2.72
CA TRP A 57 5.65 4.44 -1.82
C TRP A 57 6.00 2.99 -2.15
N SER A 58 5.92 2.61 -3.44
CA SER A 58 6.24 1.27 -3.92
C SER A 58 7.67 0.87 -3.53
N SER A 59 8.65 1.73 -3.83
CA SER A 59 10.06 1.51 -3.48
C SER A 59 10.30 1.40 -1.97
N SER A 60 9.57 2.17 -1.17
CA SER A 60 9.67 2.15 0.29
C SER A 60 9.08 0.88 0.93
N SER A 61 8.14 0.23 0.25
CA SER A 61 7.50 -1.00 0.72
C SER A 61 8.34 -2.26 0.43
N LEU A 62 9.22 -2.20 -0.58
CA LEU A 62 9.96 -3.36 -1.12
C LEU A 62 11.29 -3.65 -0.40
N HIS A 63 11.84 -2.72 0.39
CA HIS A 63 13.21 -2.81 0.92
C HIS A 63 13.32 -3.02 2.44
N GLN A 64 12.25 -3.44 3.11
CA GLN A 64 12.28 -3.78 4.53
C GLN A 64 12.16 -5.31 4.69
N THR A 65 13.27 -6.00 4.45
CA THR A 65 13.52 -7.38 4.93
C THR A 65 14.11 -7.36 6.33
#